data_AF-A0A351SCN8-F1
#
_entry.id   AF-A0A351SCN8-F1
#
_cell.length_a   1.000
_cell.length_b   1.000
_cell.length_c   1.000
_cell.angle_alpha   90.00
_cell.angle_beta   90.00
_cell.angle_gamma   90.00
#
_symmetry.space_group_name_H-M   'P 1'
#
loop_
_entity.id
_entity.type
_entity.pdbx_description
1 polymer ?
#
loop_
_entity_poly.entity_id
_entity_poly.type
_entity_poly.pdbx_seq_one_letter_code
_entity_poly.pdbx_strand_id
1 'polypeptide(L)'
;HPQAQASLAGTVTLSDGYPVDMTLTLDLPEILQGKSLRNQTRLSQRIQNLQLDGHISGLYTLDYRANLKPLNPQLPFDLTAHWDNIQPLPDQALTLQQGTLTLQGNLDSYNANLNLHVTGEPAPTADISLTGRGDLEHFELDPLRVATLDGNMVTHGDIRWGQGLSWDIKSALSNINPKPYLPEMPGQIDADLTFAGQPEDYRLDLQVSTALKGLPDSRVQSQITGDLQGITIKALNIATLGGTVRTTGQLNWANVIQWQSKTNFTALNPGQNWPDF
;
A
#
# COMPACT_ATOMS: atom_id res chain seq x y z
N HIS A 1 -19.93 21.58 15.61
CA HIS A 1 -18.71 20.89 15.14
C HIS A 1 -17.52 21.50 15.85
N PRO A 2 -16.72 20.72 16.59
CA PRO A 2 -15.51 21.25 17.19
C PRO A 2 -14.56 21.65 16.05
N GLN A 3 -14.07 22.90 16.09
CA GLN A 3 -13.21 23.45 15.04
C GLN A 3 -11.75 23.06 15.29
N ALA A 4 -11.01 22.80 14.21
CA ALA A 4 -9.56 22.70 14.25
C ALA A 4 -8.97 24.01 14.84
N GLN A 5 -8.04 23.89 15.77
CA GLN A 5 -7.35 25.02 16.38
C GLN A 5 -5.87 24.94 16.06
N ALA A 6 -5.30 26.05 15.61
CA ALA A 6 -3.87 26.18 15.41
C ALA A 6 -3.37 27.38 16.19
N SER A 7 -2.28 27.22 16.93
CA SER A 7 -1.59 28.30 17.62
C SER A 7 -0.10 28.23 17.33
N LEU A 8 0.51 29.39 17.06
CA LEU A 8 1.94 29.54 16.85
C LEU A 8 2.42 30.62 17.80
N ALA A 9 3.35 30.28 18.69
CA ALA A 9 3.89 31.20 19.67
C ALA A 9 5.40 31.06 19.74
N GLY A 10 6.11 32.17 19.91
CA GLY A 10 7.57 32.16 19.99
C GLY A 10 8.19 33.49 19.61
N THR A 11 9.48 33.45 19.27
CA THR A 11 10.23 34.64 18.87
C THR A 11 10.90 34.43 17.52
N VAL A 12 11.00 35.53 16.77
CA VAL A 12 11.77 35.61 15.53
C VAL A 12 12.65 36.84 15.64
N THR A 13 13.95 36.66 15.41
CA THR A 13 14.90 37.77 15.36
C THR A 13 14.96 38.29 13.93
N LEU A 14 14.87 39.60 13.70
CA LEU A 14 14.83 40.19 12.35
C LEU A 14 16.22 40.51 11.76
N SER A 15 17.28 39.98 12.37
CA SER A 15 18.67 40.09 11.93
C SER A 15 19.30 38.69 11.75
N ASP A 16 20.52 38.63 11.24
CA ASP A 16 21.39 37.42 11.27
C ASP A 16 20.76 36.13 10.70
N GLY A 17 20.02 36.27 9.60
CA GLY A 17 19.40 35.15 8.88
C GLY A 17 18.07 34.68 9.47
N TYR A 18 17.44 35.52 10.28
CA TYR A 18 16.14 35.29 10.92
C TYR A 18 16.08 34.04 11.81
N PRO A 19 16.85 34.00 12.92
CA PRO A 19 16.70 32.96 13.94
C PRO A 19 15.25 32.87 14.44
N VAL A 20 14.73 31.66 14.55
CA VAL A 20 13.39 31.34 15.03
C VAL A 20 13.46 30.41 16.22
N ASP A 21 12.57 30.62 17.18
CA ASP A 21 12.24 29.67 18.23
C ASP A 21 10.74 29.77 18.49
N MET A 22 9.97 28.91 17.82
CA MET A 22 8.51 28.93 17.86
C MET A 22 7.96 27.53 18.11
N THR A 23 6.77 27.48 18.70
CA THR A 23 6.01 26.25 18.90
C THR A 23 4.69 26.38 18.14
N LEU A 24 4.48 25.50 17.17
CA LEU A 24 3.20 25.27 16.51
C LEU A 24 2.45 24.20 17.29
N THR A 25 1.24 24.50 17.75
CA THR A 25 0.30 23.49 18.26
C THR A 25 -0.91 23.45 17.34
N LEU A 26 -1.17 22.28 16.78
CA LEU A 26 -2.34 21.99 15.96
C LEU A 26 -3.20 20.95 16.68
N ASP A 27 -4.43 21.35 16.98
CA ASP A 27 -5.46 20.55 17.63
C ASP A 27 -6.59 20.25 16.65
N LEU A 28 -6.74 18.98 16.30
CA LEU A 28 -7.75 18.50 15.38
C LEU A 28 -8.73 17.59 16.13
N PRO A 29 -9.89 18.11 16.56
CA PRO A 29 -10.89 17.31 17.26
C PRO A 29 -11.64 16.38 16.28
N GLU A 30 -11.98 15.18 16.74
CA GLU A 30 -12.88 14.23 16.05
C GLU A 30 -12.49 13.85 14.60
N ILE A 31 -11.20 13.59 14.33
CA ILE A 31 -10.78 13.17 12.98
C ILE A 31 -11.39 11.83 12.59
N LEU A 32 -11.39 10.86 13.50
CA LEU A 32 -11.85 9.51 13.22
C LEU A 32 -12.55 8.91 14.44
N GLN A 33 -13.85 8.60 14.30
CA GLN A 33 -14.67 7.98 15.34
C GLN A 33 -14.58 8.67 16.71
N GLY A 34 -14.59 10.01 16.72
CA GLY A 34 -14.50 10.79 17.95
C GLY A 34 -13.11 10.87 18.58
N LYS A 35 -12.08 10.24 18.01
CA LYS A 35 -10.69 10.41 18.44
C LYS A 35 -10.12 11.71 17.88
N SER A 36 -9.42 12.47 18.72
CA SER A 36 -8.72 13.70 18.35
C SER A 36 -7.27 13.42 17.93
N LEU A 37 -6.66 14.35 17.22
CA LEU A 37 -5.24 14.34 16.90
C LEU A 37 -4.64 15.69 17.30
N ARG A 38 -3.53 15.66 18.04
CA ARG A 38 -2.77 16.83 18.44
C ARG A 38 -1.37 16.71 17.89
N ASN A 39 -0.88 17.76 17.22
CA ASN A 39 0.50 17.88 16.77
C ASN A 39 1.15 19.08 17.46
N GLN A 40 2.28 18.86 18.11
CA GLN A 40 3.12 19.91 18.67
C GLN A 40 4.46 19.90 17.96
N THR A 41 4.84 21.01 17.33
CA THR A 41 6.07 21.14 16.57
C THR A 41 6.88 22.31 17.08
N ARG A 42 8.15 22.08 17.44
CA ARG A 42 9.12 23.14 17.64
C ARG A 42 9.78 23.50 16.31
N LEU A 43 9.76 24.78 15.98
CA LEU A 43 10.43 25.41 14.86
C LEU A 43 11.66 26.11 15.41
N SER A 44 12.85 25.70 14.99
CA SER A 44 14.11 26.24 15.48
C SER A 44 15.10 26.55 14.35
N GLN A 45 16.28 27.07 14.72
CA GLN A 45 17.34 27.49 13.80
C GLN A 45 16.98 28.78 13.04
N ARG A 46 17.26 28.85 11.73
CA ARG A 46 17.07 30.05 10.90
C ARG A 46 15.98 29.77 9.88
N ILE A 47 15.20 30.77 9.47
CA ILE A 47 14.15 30.55 8.45
C ILE A 47 14.68 29.99 7.11
N GLN A 48 15.97 30.20 6.82
CA GLN A 48 16.66 29.65 5.64
C GLN A 48 16.98 28.15 5.75
N ASN A 49 17.17 27.65 6.98
CA ASN A 49 17.48 26.26 7.33
C ASN A 49 16.66 25.92 8.57
N LEU A 50 15.36 25.75 8.36
CA LEU A 50 14.37 25.62 9.41
C LEU A 50 14.37 24.18 9.92
N GLN A 51 14.59 23.98 11.20
CA GLN A 51 14.47 22.68 11.84
C GLN A 51 13.09 22.54 12.49
N LEU A 52 12.43 21.42 12.23
CA LEU A 52 11.18 20.99 12.84
C LEU A 52 11.44 19.78 13.73
N ASP A 53 11.02 19.83 14.98
CA ASP A 53 10.94 18.69 15.88
C ASP A 53 9.51 18.58 16.37
N GLY A 54 8.78 17.54 15.98
CA GLY A 54 7.36 17.43 16.27
C GLY A 54 6.93 16.09 16.82
N HIS A 55 5.84 16.14 17.57
CA HIS A 55 5.20 15.00 18.21
C HIS A 55 3.69 15.04 17.92
N ILE A 56 3.18 13.96 17.35
CA ILE A 56 1.75 13.73 17.13
C ILE A 56 1.24 12.78 18.20
N SER A 57 0.06 13.08 18.77
CA SER A 57 -0.60 12.31 19.81
C SER A 57 -2.12 12.26 19.62
N GLY A 58 -2.79 11.37 20.35
CA GLY A 58 -4.25 11.17 20.29
C GLY A 58 -4.62 9.93 19.49
N LEU A 59 -5.13 10.11 18.28
CA LEU A 59 -5.49 9.02 17.37
C LEU A 59 -4.26 8.17 16.98
N TYR A 60 -3.14 8.83 16.73
CA TYR A 60 -1.84 8.20 16.43
C TYR A 60 -0.77 8.83 17.32
N THR A 61 0.25 8.03 17.65
CA THR A 61 1.45 8.50 18.33
C THR A 61 2.63 8.31 17.39
N LEU A 62 3.25 9.41 16.97
CA LEU A 62 4.48 9.38 16.18
C LEU A 62 5.30 10.65 16.44
N ASP A 63 6.62 10.52 16.30
CA ASP A 63 7.53 11.65 16.34
C ASP A 63 8.13 11.86 14.95
N TYR A 64 8.47 13.11 14.65
CA TYR A 64 9.16 13.44 13.42
C TYR A 64 10.16 14.57 13.62
N ARG A 65 11.22 14.53 12.81
CA ARG A 65 12.17 15.61 12.64
C ARG A 65 12.28 15.94 11.17
N ALA A 66 12.35 17.23 10.84
CA ALA A 66 12.63 17.67 9.49
C ALA A 66 13.61 18.84 9.48
N ASN A 67 14.47 18.91 8.47
CA ASN A 67 15.13 20.16 8.10
C ASN A 67 14.61 20.61 6.74
N LEU A 68 14.22 21.87 6.66
CA LEU A 68 13.64 22.47 5.47
C LEU A 68 14.48 23.69 5.04
N LYS A 69 14.43 24.01 3.75
CA LYS A 69 14.90 25.30 3.23
C LYS A 69 13.72 26.10 2.62
N PRO A 70 12.83 26.67 3.46
CA PRO A 70 11.58 27.32 3.03
C PRO A 70 11.73 28.46 2.01
N LEU A 71 12.87 29.15 2.01
CA LEU A 71 13.12 30.27 1.10
C LEU A 71 13.61 29.83 -0.29
N ASN A 72 13.86 28.54 -0.50
CA ASN A 72 14.12 27.98 -1.82
C ASN A 72 12.79 27.52 -2.44
N PRO A 73 12.42 27.97 -3.65
CA PRO A 73 11.18 27.56 -4.32
C PRO A 73 10.99 26.05 -4.49
N GLN A 74 12.08 25.29 -4.65
CA GLN A 74 12.03 23.82 -4.76
C GLN A 74 11.77 23.15 -3.41
N LEU A 75 11.88 23.90 -2.30
CA LEU A 75 11.77 23.42 -0.92
C LEU A 75 12.60 22.15 -0.65
N PRO A 76 13.95 22.22 -0.65
CA PRO A 76 14.76 21.12 -0.18
C PRO A 76 14.41 20.72 1.26
N PHE A 77 14.28 19.42 1.48
CA PHE A 77 13.93 18.85 2.77
C PHE A 77 14.64 17.52 3.06
N ASP A 78 14.80 17.26 4.35
CA ASP A 78 14.93 15.92 4.92
C ASP A 78 13.89 15.76 6.02
N LEU A 79 13.24 14.61 6.06
CA LEU A 79 12.23 14.25 7.05
C LEU A 79 12.53 12.85 7.55
N THR A 80 12.47 12.65 8.85
CA THR A 80 12.44 11.32 9.48
C THR A 80 11.25 11.29 10.42
N ALA A 81 10.41 10.27 10.33
CA ALA A 81 9.33 10.00 11.25
C ALA A 81 9.44 8.58 11.79
N HIS A 82 9.06 8.37 13.04
CA HIS A 82 9.03 7.06 13.65
C HIS A 82 7.79 6.89 14.55
N TRP A 83 7.31 5.65 14.64
CA TRP A 83 6.22 5.28 15.53
C TRP A 83 6.40 3.87 16.05
N ASP A 84 5.97 3.64 17.30
CA ASP A 84 6.02 2.30 17.89
C ASP A 84 4.80 1.48 17.49
N ASN A 85 3.62 2.10 17.49
CA ASN A 85 2.35 1.41 17.30
C ASN A 85 1.27 2.38 16.79
N ILE A 86 0.81 2.18 15.54
CA ILE A 86 -0.29 2.91 14.92
C ILE A 86 -1.38 1.92 14.54
N GLN A 87 -2.62 2.20 14.94
CA GLN A 87 -3.79 1.43 14.50
C GLN A 87 -4.58 2.32 13.52
N PRO A 88 -4.42 2.15 12.19
CA PRO A 88 -4.94 3.10 11.20
C PRO A 88 -6.46 3.27 11.25
N LEU A 89 -7.16 2.22 11.67
CA LEU A 89 -8.61 2.20 11.79
C LEU A 89 -8.98 1.62 13.16
N PRO A 90 -9.73 2.35 14.03
CA PRO A 90 -9.98 1.92 15.41
C PRO A 90 -10.74 0.60 15.54
N ASP A 91 -11.57 0.26 14.56
CA ASP A 91 -12.41 -0.95 14.57
C ASP A 91 -11.74 -2.17 13.90
N GLN A 92 -10.51 -2.01 13.40
CA GLN A 92 -9.76 -3.11 12.78
C GLN A 92 -8.59 -3.48 13.66
N ALA A 93 -8.29 -4.78 13.79
CA ALA A 93 -7.14 -5.22 14.59
C ALA A 93 -5.79 -4.90 13.92
N LEU A 94 -5.79 -4.36 12.70
CA LEU A 94 -4.59 -4.00 11.95
C LEU A 94 -3.75 -2.96 12.69
N THR A 95 -2.50 -3.31 12.93
CA THR A 95 -1.55 -2.49 13.69
C THR A 95 -0.23 -2.39 12.94
N LEU A 96 0.28 -1.16 12.77
CA LEU A 96 1.57 -0.83 12.18
C LEU A 96 2.56 -0.57 13.31
N GLN A 97 3.55 -1.42 13.45
CA GLN A 97 4.52 -1.43 14.54
C GLN A 97 5.91 -1.09 14.03
N GLN A 98 6.72 -0.50 14.92
CA GLN A 98 8.15 -0.24 14.70
C GLN A 98 8.43 0.47 13.37
N GLY A 99 7.59 1.45 13.03
CA GLY A 99 7.64 2.08 11.73
C GLY A 99 8.64 3.21 11.68
N THR A 100 9.34 3.31 10.57
CA THR A 100 10.26 4.41 10.24
C THR A 100 10.01 4.86 8.81
N LEU A 101 9.82 6.16 8.63
CA LEU A 101 9.70 6.82 7.33
C LEU A 101 10.80 7.86 7.19
N THR A 102 11.56 7.83 6.10
CA THR A 102 12.48 8.90 5.73
C THR A 102 12.14 9.43 4.36
N LEU A 103 12.08 10.76 4.21
CA LEU A 103 11.99 11.45 2.92
C LEU A 103 13.18 12.38 2.76
N GLN A 104 13.82 12.40 1.59
CA GLN A 104 14.97 13.25 1.34
C GLN A 104 14.98 13.75 -0.11
N GLY A 105 15.09 15.06 -0.30
CA GLY A 105 15.17 15.66 -1.62
C GLY A 105 14.52 17.04 -1.65
N ASN A 106 13.67 17.27 -2.65
CA ASN A 106 12.89 18.49 -2.83
C ASN A 106 11.56 18.15 -3.54
N LEU A 107 10.74 19.15 -3.87
CA LEU A 107 9.43 18.93 -4.49
C LEU A 107 9.50 18.38 -5.93
N ASP A 108 10.61 18.59 -6.63
CA ASP A 108 10.82 18.10 -8.00
C ASP A 108 11.40 16.67 -8.02
N SER A 109 12.02 16.23 -6.93
CA SER A 109 12.57 14.88 -6.77
C SER A 109 12.92 14.59 -5.31
N TYR A 110 12.32 13.55 -4.77
CA TYR A 110 12.65 13.02 -3.45
C TYR A 110 12.80 11.50 -3.47
N ASN A 111 13.58 10.98 -2.53
CA ASN A 111 13.65 9.57 -2.20
C ASN A 111 12.81 9.32 -0.95
N ALA A 112 12.11 8.18 -0.92
CA ALA A 112 11.36 7.70 0.22
C ALA A 112 11.88 6.34 0.66
N ASN A 113 11.98 6.14 1.97
CA ASN A 113 12.24 4.83 2.56
C ASN A 113 11.26 4.63 3.72
N LEU A 114 10.57 3.50 3.72
CA LEU A 114 9.60 3.11 4.73
C LEU A 114 9.94 1.68 5.18
N ASN A 115 10.06 1.47 6.49
CA ASN A 115 10.08 0.14 7.08
C ASN A 115 9.02 0.08 8.17
N LEU A 116 8.25 -1.00 8.23
CA LEU A 116 7.29 -1.23 9.30
C LEU A 116 6.97 -2.72 9.43
N HIS A 117 6.50 -3.09 10.61
CA HIS A 117 5.95 -4.41 10.90
C HIS A 117 4.43 -4.32 10.99
N VAL A 118 3.70 -5.20 10.32
CA VAL A 118 2.23 -5.24 10.34
C VAL A 118 1.77 -6.45 11.13
N THR A 119 0.81 -6.26 12.03
CA THR A 119 0.11 -7.34 12.74
C THR A 119 -1.39 -7.10 12.78
N GLY A 120 -2.16 -8.14 13.14
CA GLY A 120 -3.59 -8.02 13.43
C GLY A 120 -4.50 -8.73 12.44
N GLU A 121 -5.50 -9.44 12.96
CA GLU A 121 -6.45 -10.19 12.12
C GLU A 121 -7.45 -9.26 11.39
N PRO A 122 -7.87 -9.61 10.17
CA PRO A 122 -7.54 -10.83 9.41
C PRO A 122 -6.25 -10.71 8.57
N ALA A 123 -5.49 -9.62 8.67
CA ALA A 123 -4.28 -9.47 7.88
C ALA A 123 -3.16 -10.40 8.41
N PRO A 124 -2.36 -11.02 7.52
CA PRO A 124 -1.20 -11.77 7.95
C PRO A 124 -0.14 -10.84 8.53
N THR A 125 0.60 -11.34 9.53
CA THR A 125 1.78 -10.64 10.02
C THR A 125 2.77 -10.47 8.88
N ALA A 126 3.32 -9.26 8.74
CA ALA A 126 4.19 -8.95 7.62
C ALA A 126 5.27 -7.92 7.97
N ASP A 127 6.50 -8.16 7.51
CA ASP A 127 7.54 -7.15 7.48
C ASP A 127 7.53 -6.45 6.13
N ILE A 128 7.36 -5.13 6.13
CA ILE A 128 7.25 -4.30 4.94
C ILE A 128 8.47 -3.37 4.86
N SER A 129 9.15 -3.40 3.72
CA SER A 129 10.16 -2.41 3.36
C SER A 129 9.84 -1.82 2.00
N LEU A 130 9.84 -0.51 1.88
CA LEU A 130 9.57 0.20 0.65
C LEU A 130 10.66 1.24 0.43
N THR A 131 11.23 1.22 -0.76
CA THR A 131 12.06 2.30 -1.28
C THR A 131 11.43 2.81 -2.55
N GLY A 132 11.58 4.11 -2.81
CA GLY A 132 11.01 4.71 -3.99
C GLY A 132 11.44 6.15 -4.19
N ARG A 133 11.07 6.70 -5.33
CA ARG A 133 11.36 8.06 -5.73
C ARG A 133 10.10 8.72 -6.24
N GLY A 134 9.94 10.00 -6.00
CA GLY A 134 8.79 10.71 -6.52
C GLY A 134 8.98 12.21 -6.56
N ASP A 135 7.92 12.87 -6.99
CA ASP A 135 7.77 14.31 -7.02
C ASP A 135 6.31 14.66 -6.74
N LEU A 136 5.87 15.86 -7.15
CA LEU A 136 4.49 16.30 -7.00
C LEU A 136 3.50 15.61 -7.95
N GLU A 137 3.95 14.82 -8.91
CA GLU A 137 3.13 14.26 -10.00
C GLU A 137 3.21 12.73 -10.12
N HIS A 138 4.26 12.08 -9.59
CA HIS A 138 4.40 10.63 -9.62
C HIS A 138 5.21 10.05 -8.45
N PHE A 139 5.10 8.72 -8.29
CA PHE A 139 5.92 7.91 -7.41
C PHE A 139 6.29 6.58 -8.06
N GLU A 140 7.59 6.29 -8.10
CA GLU A 140 8.19 5.03 -8.54
C GLU A 140 8.61 4.19 -7.33
N LEU A 141 8.14 2.94 -7.28
CA LEU A 141 8.48 1.92 -6.30
C LEU A 141 9.72 1.14 -6.76
N ASP A 142 10.78 1.16 -5.96
CA ASP A 142 12.05 0.49 -6.28
C ASP A 142 12.69 -0.23 -5.07
N PRO A 143 12.31 -1.49 -4.77
CA PRO A 143 10.96 -2.05 -4.79
C PRO A 143 10.28 -1.96 -3.41
N LEU A 144 8.98 -2.25 -3.39
CA LEU A 144 8.26 -2.67 -2.19
C LEU A 144 8.50 -4.17 -1.96
N ARG A 145 9.00 -4.54 -0.78
CA ARG A 145 9.16 -5.94 -0.34
C ARG A 145 8.30 -6.20 0.88
N VAL A 146 7.64 -7.34 0.87
CA VAL A 146 6.80 -7.83 1.97
C VAL A 146 7.19 -9.26 2.28
N ALA A 147 7.61 -9.54 3.51
CA ALA A 147 7.81 -10.90 4.00
C ALA A 147 6.60 -11.29 4.86
N THR A 148 5.88 -12.34 4.48
CA THR A 148 4.64 -12.75 5.15
C THR A 148 4.31 -14.21 4.83
N LEU A 149 3.58 -14.90 5.70
CA LEU A 149 3.12 -16.28 5.46
C LEU A 149 4.24 -17.23 4.99
N ASP A 150 5.40 -17.16 5.64
CA ASP A 150 6.62 -17.92 5.30
C ASP A 150 7.18 -17.67 3.88
N GLY A 151 6.62 -16.72 3.14
CA GLY A 151 6.99 -16.36 1.78
C GLY A 151 7.32 -14.88 1.64
N ASN A 152 7.45 -14.43 0.40
CA ASN A 152 7.82 -13.07 0.07
C ASN A 152 7.01 -12.53 -1.10
N MET A 153 6.81 -11.21 -1.13
CA MET A 153 6.27 -10.47 -2.26
C MET A 153 7.22 -9.34 -2.60
N VAL A 154 7.54 -9.19 -3.89
CA VAL A 154 8.33 -8.08 -4.42
C VAL A 154 7.51 -7.36 -5.46
N THR A 155 7.32 -6.05 -5.26
CA THR A 155 6.51 -5.20 -6.11
C THR A 155 7.34 -4.03 -6.62
N HIS A 156 7.32 -3.84 -7.94
CA HIS A 156 7.81 -2.64 -8.60
C HIS A 156 6.62 -1.95 -9.24
N GLY A 157 6.71 -0.64 -9.43
CA GLY A 157 5.67 0.06 -10.16
C GLY A 157 5.85 1.56 -10.17
N ASP A 158 5.02 2.19 -10.96
CA ASP A 158 4.97 3.63 -11.11
C ASP A 158 3.50 4.07 -11.03
N ILE A 159 3.25 5.10 -10.24
CA ILE A 159 1.93 5.68 -10.01
C ILE A 159 2.04 7.16 -10.35
N ARG A 160 1.20 7.65 -11.28
CA ARG A 160 1.18 9.06 -11.69
C ARG A 160 -0.18 9.67 -11.38
N TRP A 161 -0.19 10.92 -10.96
CA TRP A 161 -1.41 11.71 -10.73
C TRP A 161 -1.35 13.14 -11.29
N GLY A 162 -0.21 13.58 -11.83
CA GLY A 162 -0.04 14.93 -12.38
C GLY A 162 -0.97 15.28 -13.55
N GLN A 163 -1.35 14.30 -14.38
CA GLN A 163 -2.27 14.47 -15.52
C GLN A 163 -3.46 13.51 -15.46
N GLY A 164 -3.88 13.15 -14.25
CA GLY A 164 -4.84 12.08 -14.00
C GLY A 164 -4.18 10.85 -13.39
N LEU A 165 -4.95 10.09 -12.62
CA LEU A 165 -4.46 8.92 -11.91
C LEU A 165 -4.19 7.76 -12.90
N SER A 166 -2.96 7.26 -12.93
CA SER A 166 -2.58 6.07 -13.69
C SER A 166 -1.52 5.28 -12.94
N TRP A 167 -1.39 3.99 -13.27
CA TRP A 167 -0.44 3.10 -12.63
C TRP A 167 0.06 2.00 -13.57
N ASP A 168 1.27 1.50 -13.32
CA ASP A 168 1.81 0.24 -13.84
C ASP A 168 2.53 -0.46 -12.68
N ILE A 169 1.96 -1.56 -12.20
CA ILE A 169 2.41 -2.28 -11.01
C ILE A 169 2.66 -3.73 -11.39
N LYS A 170 3.82 -4.24 -11.03
CA LYS A 170 4.22 -5.64 -11.20
C LYS A 170 4.60 -6.23 -9.87
N SER A 171 3.95 -7.32 -9.48
CA SER A 171 4.19 -7.99 -8.21
C SER A 171 4.47 -9.46 -8.43
N ALA A 172 5.49 -9.97 -7.75
CA ALA A 172 5.83 -11.39 -7.72
C ALA A 172 5.74 -11.89 -6.28
N LEU A 173 4.90 -12.89 -6.05
CA LEU A 173 4.73 -13.59 -4.79
C LEU A 173 5.42 -14.95 -4.90
N SER A 174 6.18 -15.33 -3.89
CA SER A 174 6.91 -16.59 -3.85
C SER A 174 6.76 -17.31 -2.53
N ASN A 175 6.51 -18.62 -2.60
CA ASN A 175 6.42 -19.53 -1.46
C ASN A 175 5.39 -19.12 -0.40
N ILE A 176 4.28 -18.49 -0.79
CA ILE A 176 3.24 -18.09 0.17
C ILE A 176 2.57 -19.34 0.75
N ASN A 177 2.61 -19.50 2.07
CA ASN A 177 1.96 -20.59 2.79
C ASN A 177 0.56 -20.17 3.26
N PRO A 178 -0.53 -20.61 2.60
CA PRO A 178 -1.88 -20.17 2.95
C PRO A 178 -2.43 -20.90 4.19
N LYS A 179 -1.77 -21.96 4.68
CA LYS A 179 -2.25 -22.83 5.78
C LYS A 179 -2.71 -22.07 7.04
N PRO A 180 -2.06 -20.98 7.50
CA PRO A 180 -2.51 -20.26 8.69
C PRO A 180 -3.94 -19.71 8.56
N TYR A 181 -4.42 -19.46 7.34
CA TYR A 181 -5.74 -18.89 7.07
C TYR A 181 -6.68 -19.87 6.36
N LEU A 182 -6.13 -20.77 5.55
CA LEU A 182 -6.84 -21.82 4.82
C LEU A 182 -6.24 -23.18 5.20
N PRO A 183 -6.62 -23.76 6.35
CA PRO A 183 -6.04 -25.00 6.86
C PRO A 183 -6.17 -26.20 5.90
N GLU A 184 -7.15 -26.16 5.01
CA GLU A 184 -7.42 -27.15 3.96
C GLU A 184 -6.49 -27.04 2.74
N MET A 185 -5.69 -25.96 2.64
CA MET A 185 -4.73 -25.73 1.55
C MET A 185 -3.27 -25.74 2.02
N PRO A 186 -2.77 -26.79 2.72
CA PRO A 186 -1.37 -26.80 3.13
C PRO A 186 -0.45 -26.88 1.90
N GLY A 187 0.52 -25.98 1.77
CA GLY A 187 1.48 -25.98 0.66
C GLY A 187 2.00 -24.58 0.35
N GLN A 188 2.35 -24.36 -0.92
CA GLN A 188 2.91 -23.09 -1.39
C GLN A 188 2.15 -22.57 -2.60
N ILE A 189 2.03 -21.24 -2.66
CA ILE A 189 1.46 -20.49 -3.78
C ILE A 189 2.53 -19.51 -4.27
N ASP A 190 2.80 -19.56 -5.57
CA ASP A 190 3.56 -18.56 -6.31
C ASP A 190 2.62 -17.81 -7.23
N ALA A 191 2.81 -16.49 -7.39
CA ALA A 191 2.00 -15.70 -8.29
C ALA A 191 2.76 -14.53 -8.91
N ASP A 192 2.47 -14.25 -10.17
CA ASP A 192 2.87 -13.03 -10.86
C ASP A 192 1.62 -12.21 -11.18
N LEU A 193 1.67 -10.92 -10.86
CA LEU A 193 0.60 -9.96 -11.08
C LEU A 193 1.14 -8.78 -11.89
N THR A 194 0.39 -8.38 -12.91
CA THR A 194 0.56 -7.07 -13.55
C THR A 194 -0.77 -6.32 -13.48
N PHE A 195 -0.76 -5.13 -12.90
CA PHE A 195 -1.92 -4.25 -12.83
C PHE A 195 -1.54 -2.90 -13.43
N ALA A 196 -2.19 -2.51 -14.52
CA ALA A 196 -1.83 -1.29 -15.24
C ALA A 196 -3.07 -0.61 -15.83
N GLY A 197 -3.01 0.72 -15.94
CA GLY A 197 -4.04 1.53 -16.55
C GLY A 197 -4.42 2.74 -15.68
N GLN A 198 -5.68 3.10 -15.73
CA GLN A 198 -6.29 4.23 -15.03
C GLN A 198 -7.70 3.82 -14.55
N PRO A 199 -8.37 4.60 -13.67
CA PRO A 199 -9.66 4.21 -13.10
C PRO A 199 -10.74 3.85 -14.13
N GLU A 200 -10.74 4.53 -15.27
CA GLU A 200 -11.71 4.35 -16.35
C GLU A 200 -11.34 3.25 -17.35
N ASP A 201 -10.11 2.72 -17.31
CA ASP A 201 -9.63 1.62 -18.16
C ASP A 201 -8.37 1.00 -17.56
N TYR A 202 -8.51 -0.21 -17.01
CA TYR A 202 -7.39 -0.95 -16.43
C TYR A 202 -7.37 -2.41 -16.89
N ARG A 203 -6.17 -2.98 -16.84
CA ARG A 203 -5.90 -4.41 -17.07
C ARG A 203 -5.23 -5.02 -15.84
N LEU A 204 -5.67 -6.22 -15.50
CA LEU A 204 -5.07 -7.10 -14.51
C LEU A 204 -4.72 -8.43 -15.19
N ASP A 205 -3.43 -8.73 -15.26
CA ASP A 205 -2.92 -10.03 -15.65
C ASP A 205 -2.44 -10.76 -14.40
N LEU A 206 -2.93 -11.98 -14.20
CA LEU A 206 -2.59 -12.81 -13.03
C LEU A 206 -2.13 -14.19 -13.51
N GLN A 207 -1.01 -14.65 -12.98
CA GLN A 207 -0.56 -16.03 -13.12
C GLN A 207 -0.33 -16.59 -11.72
N VAL A 208 -0.88 -17.77 -11.44
CA VAL A 208 -0.73 -18.45 -10.14
C VAL A 208 -0.31 -19.89 -10.41
N SER A 209 0.66 -20.36 -9.65
CA SER A 209 1.04 -21.76 -9.58
C SER A 209 0.89 -22.25 -8.15
N THR A 210 0.29 -23.42 -7.97
CA THR A 210 0.03 -23.98 -6.64
C THR A 210 0.69 -25.34 -6.49
N ALA A 211 1.40 -25.53 -5.39
CA ALA A 211 1.94 -26.81 -4.94
C ALA A 211 1.31 -27.15 -3.58
N LEU A 212 0.05 -27.56 -3.61
CA LEU A 212 -0.78 -27.77 -2.42
C LEU A 212 -0.92 -29.26 -2.13
N LYS A 213 -0.62 -29.67 -0.89
CA LYS A 213 -0.68 -31.06 -0.48
C LYS A 213 -2.14 -31.54 -0.44
N GLY A 214 -2.39 -32.65 -1.13
CA GLY A 214 -3.73 -33.27 -1.21
C GLY A 214 -4.63 -32.65 -2.27
N LEU A 215 -4.16 -31.61 -2.98
CA LEU A 215 -4.83 -31.01 -4.12
C LEU A 215 -3.98 -31.22 -5.39
N PRO A 216 -4.61 -31.24 -6.57
CA PRO A 216 -3.87 -31.29 -7.82
C PRO A 216 -3.09 -30.00 -8.04
N ASP A 217 -1.85 -30.13 -8.51
CA ASP A 217 -1.08 -29.00 -9.00
C ASP A 217 -1.91 -28.26 -10.06
N SER A 218 -2.02 -26.96 -9.86
CA SER A 218 -2.89 -26.13 -10.67
C SER A 218 -2.14 -24.89 -11.12
N ARG A 219 -2.32 -24.54 -12.39
CA ARG A 219 -1.86 -23.28 -12.96
C ARG A 219 -3.05 -22.46 -13.39
N VAL A 220 -3.16 -21.26 -12.84
CA VAL A 220 -4.23 -20.32 -13.15
C VAL A 220 -3.62 -19.16 -13.91
N GLN A 221 -4.23 -18.81 -15.03
CA GLN A 221 -3.88 -17.60 -15.79
C GLN A 221 -5.16 -16.83 -16.06
N SER A 222 -5.17 -15.56 -15.69
CA SER A 222 -6.32 -14.68 -15.86
C SER A 222 -5.92 -13.37 -16.53
N GLN A 223 -6.77 -12.91 -17.44
CA GLN A 223 -6.69 -11.59 -18.05
C GLN A 223 -8.03 -10.90 -17.82
N ILE A 224 -7.99 -9.84 -17.04
CA ILE A 224 -9.16 -9.05 -16.67
C ILE A 224 -8.95 -7.63 -17.16
N THR A 225 -9.98 -7.05 -17.75
CA THR A 225 -10.04 -5.61 -18.04
C THR A 225 -11.22 -5.02 -17.31
N GLY A 226 -11.16 -3.75 -16.91
CA GLY A 226 -12.28 -3.13 -16.24
C GLY A 226 -12.18 -1.62 -16.19
N ASP A 227 -13.20 -1.04 -15.58
CA ASP A 227 -13.35 0.39 -15.32
C ASP A 227 -14.06 0.58 -13.98
N LEU A 228 -14.57 1.79 -13.73
CA LEU A 228 -15.34 2.13 -12.53
C LEU A 228 -16.70 1.40 -12.43
N GLN A 229 -17.18 0.82 -13.52
CA GLN A 229 -18.55 0.31 -13.67
C GLN A 229 -18.63 -1.21 -13.85
N GLY A 230 -17.51 -1.86 -14.15
CA GLY A 230 -17.47 -3.31 -14.27
C GLY A 230 -16.10 -3.87 -14.61
N ILE A 231 -16.07 -5.20 -14.67
CA ILE A 231 -14.93 -5.98 -15.17
C ILE A 231 -15.38 -6.98 -16.23
N THR A 232 -14.45 -7.30 -17.12
CA THR A 232 -14.54 -8.38 -18.08
C THR A 232 -13.36 -9.32 -17.86
N ILE A 233 -13.65 -10.57 -17.55
CA ILE A 233 -12.70 -11.67 -17.59
C ILE A 233 -12.56 -12.07 -19.06
N LYS A 234 -11.53 -11.55 -19.73
CA LYS A 234 -11.21 -11.86 -21.14
C LYS A 234 -10.83 -13.32 -21.31
N ALA A 235 -10.08 -13.84 -20.35
CA ALA A 235 -9.77 -15.26 -20.24
C ALA A 235 -9.42 -15.60 -18.80
N LEU A 236 -9.96 -16.71 -18.30
CA LEU A 236 -9.50 -17.42 -17.12
C LEU A 236 -9.24 -18.86 -17.54
N ASN A 237 -7.96 -19.23 -17.57
CA ASN A 237 -7.51 -20.57 -17.92
C ASN A 237 -6.98 -21.25 -16.65
N ILE A 238 -7.53 -22.41 -16.31
CA ILE A 238 -7.08 -23.23 -15.18
C ILE A 238 -6.62 -24.57 -15.76
N ALA A 239 -5.33 -24.85 -15.69
CA ALA A 239 -4.80 -26.18 -15.99
C ALA A 239 -4.70 -26.97 -14.68
N THR A 240 -5.43 -28.07 -14.58
CA THR A 240 -5.49 -28.93 -13.38
C THR A 240 -6.03 -30.31 -13.78
N LEU A 241 -5.75 -31.34 -12.98
CA LEU A 241 -6.26 -32.72 -13.21
C LEU A 241 -6.04 -33.24 -14.65
N GLY A 242 -4.89 -32.90 -15.25
CA GLY A 242 -4.53 -33.26 -16.62
C GLY A 242 -5.32 -32.56 -17.73
N GLY A 243 -6.30 -31.71 -17.39
CA GLY A 243 -7.16 -31.00 -18.33
C GLY A 243 -7.11 -29.48 -18.17
N THR A 244 -8.05 -28.80 -18.82
CA THR A 244 -8.16 -27.34 -18.76
C THR A 244 -9.61 -26.89 -18.56
N VAL A 245 -9.79 -25.88 -17.71
CA VAL A 245 -11.01 -25.09 -17.59
C VAL A 245 -10.76 -23.73 -18.22
N ARG A 246 -11.68 -23.29 -19.08
CA ARG A 246 -11.62 -21.96 -19.70
C ARG A 246 -12.91 -21.21 -19.44
N THR A 247 -12.78 -20.04 -18.82
CA THR A 247 -13.90 -19.19 -18.48
C THR A 247 -13.72 -17.80 -19.07
N THR A 248 -14.80 -17.24 -19.57
CA THR A 248 -14.92 -15.82 -19.88
C THR A 248 -16.12 -15.28 -19.13
N GLY A 249 -16.12 -14.01 -18.77
CA GLY A 249 -17.28 -13.43 -18.09
C GLY A 249 -17.24 -11.92 -18.01
N GLN A 250 -18.35 -11.36 -17.60
CA GLN A 250 -18.51 -9.94 -17.36
C GLN A 250 -19.32 -9.74 -16.09
N LEU A 251 -18.92 -8.77 -15.28
CA LEU A 251 -19.60 -8.33 -14.08
C LEU A 251 -19.70 -6.80 -14.14
N ASN A 252 -20.92 -6.27 -14.11
CA ASN A 252 -21.21 -4.84 -14.14
C ASN A 252 -21.93 -4.44 -12.84
N TRP A 253 -21.61 -3.29 -12.27
CA TRP A 253 -22.20 -2.77 -11.03
C TRP A 253 -22.56 -1.28 -11.09
N ALA A 254 -22.57 -0.65 -12.27
CA ALA A 254 -22.84 0.79 -12.42
C ALA A 254 -24.12 1.28 -11.70
N ASN A 255 -25.19 0.48 -11.73
CA ASN A 255 -26.48 0.81 -11.09
C ASN A 255 -27.16 -0.41 -10.46
N VAL A 256 -27.01 -1.58 -11.09
CA VAL A 256 -27.49 -2.88 -10.61
C VAL A 256 -26.38 -3.89 -10.90
N ILE A 257 -26.18 -4.85 -10.00
CA ILE A 257 -25.23 -5.94 -10.21
C ILE A 257 -25.78 -6.88 -11.28
N GLN A 258 -25.09 -6.96 -12.41
CA GLN A 258 -25.40 -7.87 -13.52
C GLN A 258 -24.16 -8.68 -13.87
N TRP A 259 -24.33 -9.98 -14.10
CA TRP A 259 -23.21 -10.86 -14.44
C TRP A 259 -23.59 -11.89 -15.50
N GLN A 260 -22.61 -12.27 -16.31
CA GLN A 260 -22.71 -13.37 -17.26
C GLN A 260 -21.36 -14.08 -17.35
N SER A 261 -21.38 -15.40 -17.48
CA SER A 261 -20.17 -16.20 -17.64
C SER A 261 -20.40 -17.35 -18.60
N LYS A 262 -19.33 -17.74 -19.29
CA LYS A 262 -19.27 -18.92 -20.15
C LYS A 262 -18.05 -19.73 -19.76
N THR A 263 -18.28 -20.98 -19.38
CA THR A 263 -17.23 -21.89 -18.91
C THR A 263 -17.22 -23.16 -19.76
N ASN A 264 -16.05 -23.52 -20.27
CA ASN A 264 -15.83 -24.76 -20.99
C ASN A 264 -14.80 -25.61 -20.27
N PHE A 265 -15.04 -26.92 -20.21
CA PHE A 265 -14.17 -27.90 -19.59
C PHE A 265 -13.65 -28.85 -20.67
N THR A 266 -12.38 -29.24 -20.59
CA THR A 266 -11.79 -30.16 -21.57
C THR A 266 -10.86 -31.14 -20.86
N ALA A 267 -11.12 -32.43 -21.06
CA ALA A 267 -10.27 -33.54 -20.62
C ALA A 267 -9.92 -33.55 -19.12
N LEU A 268 -10.84 -33.10 -18.24
CA LEU A 268 -10.66 -33.23 -16.79
C LEU A 268 -10.77 -34.71 -16.38
N ASN A 269 -9.80 -35.20 -15.62
CA ASN A 269 -9.80 -36.58 -15.12
C ASN A 269 -9.58 -36.63 -13.59
N PRO A 270 -10.64 -36.56 -12.78
CA PRO A 270 -10.53 -36.63 -11.32
C PRO A 270 -9.89 -37.92 -10.79
N GLY A 271 -10.12 -39.06 -11.46
CA GLY A 271 -9.61 -40.37 -11.05
C GLY A 271 -8.07 -40.51 -11.08
N GLN A 272 -7.36 -39.56 -11.69
CA GLN A 272 -5.90 -39.49 -11.65
C GLN A 272 -5.37 -39.13 -10.26
N ASN A 273 -6.07 -38.25 -9.53
CA ASN A 273 -5.64 -37.75 -8.23
C ASN A 273 -6.40 -38.40 -7.07
N TRP A 274 -7.62 -38.88 -7.32
CA TRP A 274 -8.45 -39.59 -6.34
C TRP A 274 -8.99 -40.89 -6.95
N PRO A 275 -8.24 -42.01 -6.87
CA PRO A 275 -8.62 -43.27 -7.52
C PRO A 275 -9.80 -43.99 -6.86
N ASP A 276 -10.16 -43.61 -5.63
CA ASP A 276 -11.29 -44.19 -4.88
C ASP A 276 -12.63 -43.43 -5.11
N PHE A 277 -12.65 -42.49 -6.06
CA PHE A 277 -13.81 -41.67 -6.44
C PHE A 277 -14.50 -42.17 -7.72
#